data_AF-A0A6A6KEK1-F1
#
_entry.id   AF-A0A6A6KEK1-F1
#
_cell.length_a   1.000
_cell.length_b   1.000
_cell.length_c   1.000
_cell.angle_alpha   90.00
_cell.angle_beta   90.00
_cell.angle_gamma   90.00
#
_symmetry.space_group_name_H-M   'P 1'
#
loop_
_entity.id
_entity.type
_entity.pdbx_description
1 polymer ?
#
loop_
_entity_poly.entity_id
_entity_poly.type
_entity_poly.pdbx_seq_one_letter_code
_entity_poly.pdbx_strand_id
1 'polypeptide(L)'
;MPGTNCPIPPGTNHTYHFQVKDQIGSFLYYPSTAMHRAGGAFGGLHINSRLLIPVPYADPEDDYTVIVNDWYTKGHKALRDMLDSGRTLGRPDGVLINGKNAKGDGKDEPLFTMKPDKTYKYRICNAGLKSTINFRIQGHPMKLVEMEGSHVVQNIYESLDVHVGQCMAVLVTANQPPKDYYMVASTRFLKTVLTGKGIIRYTNGKGPASPELPEPPVGWAWSLNQFRSFRWNLTASAARPNPQGSYHYGSINITRTIKLVNTASNVGGKLRYAINGVSHINPETPLKLAEYYGIADKVFKYDTIPDEPPAKIGEIVTQPNVLNMTFRNLWRSYLKILRKACNHGTWMAMPSLQSRKIEPGTWTPEKRTHYNLLDAVSRTTVQVFPKSWAAIFLTFDNAGMWNIRSELWERIPGTTALR
;
A
#
# COMPACT_ATOMS: atom_id res chain seq x y z
N MET A 1 4.33 7.02 14.42
CA MET A 1 5.52 6.22 14.81
C MET A 1 6.73 7.10 14.59
N PRO A 2 7.62 7.33 15.56
CA PRO A 2 8.97 7.75 15.18
C PRO A 2 9.53 6.64 14.28
N GLY A 3 10.18 7.03 13.17
CA GLY A 3 10.79 6.07 12.26
C GLY A 3 12.05 5.45 12.88
N THR A 4 13.06 5.21 12.06
CA THR A 4 14.41 4.83 12.52
C THR A 4 15.16 5.97 13.23
N ASN A 5 14.62 7.20 13.22
CA ASN A 5 15.22 8.41 13.74
C ASN A 5 14.27 9.14 14.71
N CYS A 6 14.82 10.03 15.52
CA CYS A 6 14.03 11.00 16.28
C CYS A 6 13.26 11.95 15.33
N PRO A 7 12.09 12.47 15.75
CA PRO A 7 11.39 13.51 14.98
C PRO A 7 12.26 14.76 14.79
N ILE A 8 12.14 15.42 13.64
CA ILE A 8 12.81 16.70 13.36
C ILE A 8 12.10 17.81 14.17
N PRO A 9 12.78 18.48 15.12
CA PRO A 9 12.16 19.54 15.91
C PRO A 9 11.77 20.78 15.08
N PRO A 10 10.78 21.57 15.53
CA PRO A 10 10.47 22.85 14.90
C PRO A 10 11.70 23.78 14.81
N GLY A 11 11.86 24.47 13.68
CA GLY A 11 13.00 25.37 13.44
C GLY A 11 14.32 24.69 13.09
N THR A 12 14.34 23.36 12.97
CA THR A 12 15.54 22.60 12.58
C THR A 12 15.37 21.92 11.22
N ASN A 13 16.46 21.38 10.68
CA ASN A 13 16.46 20.67 9.40
C ASN A 13 17.13 19.29 9.53
N HIS A 14 16.85 18.45 8.54
CA HIS A 14 17.52 17.16 8.37
C HIS A 14 17.60 16.82 6.89
N THR A 15 18.75 16.35 6.44
CA THR A 15 18.95 15.91 5.07
C THR A 15 18.81 14.40 4.98
N TYR A 16 17.81 13.93 4.24
CA TYR A 16 17.65 12.50 3.96
C TYR A 16 18.55 12.10 2.78
N HIS A 17 19.55 11.25 3.06
CA HIS A 17 20.38 10.62 2.05
C HIS A 17 19.91 9.19 1.80
N PHE A 18 19.48 8.89 0.58
CA PHE A 18 19.09 7.54 0.18
C PHE A 18 19.46 7.29 -1.29
N GLN A 19 19.59 6.01 -1.64
CA GLN A 19 19.82 5.58 -3.00
C GLN A 19 18.65 4.72 -3.46
N VAL A 20 18.10 5.05 -4.63
CA VAL A 20 17.01 4.29 -5.24
C VAL A 20 17.48 2.98 -5.90
N LYS A 21 18.80 2.76 -5.98
CA LYS A 21 19.51 1.57 -6.51
C LYS A 21 18.77 0.82 -7.63
N ASP A 22 17.95 -0.17 -7.28
CA ASP A 22 17.28 -1.08 -8.21
C ASP A 22 15.74 -0.89 -8.26
N GLN A 23 15.24 0.25 -7.78
CA GLN A 23 13.81 0.63 -7.85
C GLN A 23 13.53 1.44 -9.11
N ILE A 24 12.38 1.16 -9.73
CA ILE A 24 11.74 1.97 -10.76
C ILE A 24 10.25 2.06 -10.43
N GLY A 25 9.51 2.95 -11.07
CA GLY A 25 8.06 3.06 -10.94
C GLY A 25 7.59 4.14 -9.97
N SER A 26 6.43 3.90 -9.36
CA SER A 26 5.62 4.91 -8.67
C SER A 26 5.47 4.57 -7.19
N PHE A 27 5.78 5.55 -6.34
CA PHE A 27 5.78 5.42 -4.88
C PHE A 27 5.16 6.65 -4.22
N LEU A 28 4.92 6.56 -2.92
CA LEU A 28 4.52 7.69 -2.09
C LEU A 28 5.64 8.04 -1.10
N TYR A 29 5.84 9.32 -0.85
CA TYR A 29 6.55 9.79 0.34
C TYR A 29 5.57 10.47 1.29
N TYR A 30 5.74 10.23 2.59
CA TYR A 30 4.91 10.82 3.64
C TYR A 30 5.64 10.73 5.00
N PRO A 31 5.38 11.63 5.95
CA PRO A 31 5.91 11.53 7.30
C PRO A 31 5.25 10.37 8.04
N SER A 32 6.07 9.49 8.62
CA SER A 32 5.62 8.41 9.51
C SER A 32 5.22 8.90 10.91
N THR A 33 5.52 10.17 11.21
CA THR A 33 5.33 10.78 12.52
C THR A 33 3.86 11.11 12.79
N ALA A 34 3.37 10.69 13.96
CA ALA A 34 2.02 10.93 14.44
C ALA A 34 0.93 10.68 13.38
N MET A 35 0.07 11.67 13.15
CA MET A 35 -0.99 11.69 12.14
C MET A 35 -0.69 12.70 11.03
N HIS A 36 0.57 13.12 10.80
CA HIS A 36 0.87 14.22 9.87
C HIS A 36 0.44 13.93 8.43
N ARG A 37 0.45 12.66 7.99
CA ARG A 37 -0.15 12.23 6.72
C ARG A 37 -1.62 12.66 6.58
N ALA A 38 -2.39 12.62 7.66
CA ALA A 38 -3.79 13.07 7.67
C ALA A 38 -3.94 14.59 7.47
N GLY A 39 -2.90 15.36 7.81
CA GLY A 39 -2.85 16.80 7.55
C GLY A 39 -2.51 17.14 6.10
N GLY A 40 -2.41 16.17 5.19
CA GLY A 40 -2.07 16.38 3.78
C GLY A 40 -0.57 16.29 3.47
N ALA A 41 0.26 15.93 4.45
CA ALA A 41 1.70 15.79 4.22
C ALA A 41 2.00 14.47 3.49
N PHE A 42 1.94 14.46 2.17
CA PHE A 42 2.34 13.35 1.32
C PHE A 42 2.53 13.81 -0.13
N GLY A 43 3.25 13.04 -0.94
CA GLY A 43 3.37 13.28 -2.37
C GLY A 43 3.79 12.04 -3.14
N GLY A 44 3.69 12.13 -4.47
CA GLY A 44 4.17 11.10 -5.37
C GLY A 44 5.69 11.17 -5.50
N LEU A 45 6.34 10.01 -5.53
CA LEU A 45 7.75 9.84 -5.84
C LEU A 45 7.85 8.91 -7.04
N HIS A 46 8.35 9.43 -8.16
CA HIS A 46 8.53 8.65 -9.38
C HIS A 46 10.00 8.37 -9.61
N ILE A 47 10.30 7.11 -9.90
CA ILE A 47 11.64 6.66 -10.25
C ILE A 47 11.55 6.13 -11.67
N ASN A 48 11.94 6.96 -12.64
CA ASN A 48 11.87 6.57 -14.05
C ASN A 48 13.00 5.61 -14.41
N SER A 49 12.74 4.76 -15.40
CA SER A 49 13.79 3.97 -16.03
C SER A 49 14.87 4.88 -16.60
N ARG A 50 16.13 4.43 -16.53
CA ARG A 50 17.24 5.19 -17.12
C ARG A 50 17.09 5.21 -18.63
N LEU A 51 17.66 6.25 -19.25
CA LEU A 51 17.81 6.30 -20.70
C LEU A 51 18.44 4.99 -21.19
N LEU A 52 17.92 4.46 -22.30
CA LEU A 52 18.32 3.18 -22.93
C LEU A 52 17.86 1.89 -22.23
N ILE A 53 17.16 1.96 -21.10
CA ILE A 53 16.51 0.78 -20.52
C ILE A 53 15.07 0.72 -21.05
N PRO A 54 14.72 -0.26 -21.89
CA PRO A 54 13.39 -0.33 -22.48
C PRO A 54 12.33 -0.69 -21.44
N VAL A 55 11.23 0.04 -21.48
CA VAL A 55 9.98 -0.31 -20.76
C VAL A 55 9.08 -1.12 -21.69
N PRO A 56 8.21 -2.02 -21.17
CA PRO A 56 7.44 -2.95 -22.00
C PRO A 56 6.20 -2.31 -22.65
N TYR A 57 6.23 -1.02 -22.97
CA TYR A 57 5.15 -0.28 -23.59
C TYR A 57 5.71 0.91 -24.38
N ALA A 58 4.95 1.40 -25.36
CA ALA A 58 5.32 2.60 -26.11
C ALA A 58 5.27 3.86 -25.22
N ASP A 59 6.08 4.86 -25.56
CA ASP A 59 6.12 6.12 -24.82
C ASP A 59 4.74 6.79 -24.84
N PRO A 60 4.18 7.15 -23.66
CA PRO A 60 2.96 7.91 -23.59
C PRO A 60 3.19 9.37 -23.98
N GLU A 61 2.13 10.06 -24.38
CA GLU A 61 2.14 11.50 -24.68
C GLU A 61 2.44 12.34 -23.43
N ASP A 62 1.97 11.91 -22.26
CA ASP A 62 2.30 12.51 -20.96
C ASP A 62 2.16 11.48 -19.82
N ASP A 63 2.73 11.82 -18.66
CA ASP A 63 2.79 11.00 -17.45
C ASP A 63 2.27 11.78 -16.22
N TYR A 64 1.07 11.39 -15.77
CA TYR A 64 0.32 12.10 -14.74
C TYR A 64 0.34 11.40 -13.38
N THR A 65 0.49 12.19 -12.32
CA THR A 65 0.39 11.71 -10.93
C THR A 65 -1.05 11.82 -10.44
N VAL A 66 -1.64 10.71 -10.00
CA VAL A 66 -3.00 10.66 -9.44
C VAL A 66 -2.92 10.17 -7.99
N ILE A 67 -2.91 11.10 -7.04
CA ILE A 67 -2.95 10.78 -5.62
C ILE A 67 -4.41 10.81 -5.16
N VAL A 68 -4.88 9.69 -4.62
CA VAL A 68 -6.24 9.54 -4.12
C VAL A 68 -6.20 9.25 -2.64
N ASN A 69 -7.06 9.89 -1.85
CA ASN A 69 -7.13 9.65 -0.42
C ASN A 69 -8.56 9.81 0.10
N ASP A 70 -8.88 9.06 1.14
CA ASP A 70 -10.00 9.41 2.01
C ASP A 70 -9.63 10.63 2.86
N TRP A 71 -10.63 11.44 3.18
CA TRP A 71 -10.46 12.73 3.84
C TRP A 71 -11.33 12.86 5.08
N TYR A 72 -10.82 13.58 6.08
CA TYR A 72 -11.52 13.87 7.33
C TYR A 72 -11.54 15.38 7.54
N THR A 73 -12.69 15.92 7.93
CA THR A 73 -12.88 17.32 8.32
C THR A 73 -12.14 17.67 9.62
N LYS A 74 -11.95 16.68 10.49
CA LYS A 74 -11.16 16.83 11.73
C LYS A 74 -9.68 16.93 11.40
N GLY A 75 -9.00 17.92 12.01
CA GLY A 75 -7.56 18.06 11.90
C GLY A 75 -6.77 16.88 12.50
N HIS A 76 -5.53 16.71 12.05
CA HIS A 76 -4.69 15.56 12.41
C HIS A 76 -4.47 15.38 13.92
N LYS A 77 -4.44 16.47 14.71
CA LYS A 77 -4.34 16.40 16.19
C LYS A 77 -5.60 15.75 16.79
N ALA A 78 -6.78 16.20 16.39
CA ALA A 78 -8.04 15.63 16.88
C ALA A 78 -8.21 14.15 16.48
N LEU A 79 -7.77 13.77 15.28
CA LEU A 79 -7.76 12.36 14.85
C LEU A 79 -6.79 11.52 15.68
N ARG A 80 -5.62 12.06 16.01
CA ARG A 80 -4.66 11.41 16.92
C ARG A 80 -5.28 11.21 18.29
N ASP A 81 -5.85 12.26 18.87
CA ASP A 81 -6.40 12.22 20.22
C ASP A 81 -7.57 11.22 20.32
N MET A 82 -8.37 11.08 19.26
CA MET A 82 -9.37 10.01 19.14
C MET A 82 -8.76 8.60 19.22
N LEU A 83 -7.69 8.34 18.44
CA LEU A 83 -6.99 7.05 18.52
C LEU A 83 -6.36 6.84 19.89
N ASP A 84 -5.82 7.91 20.48
CA ASP A 84 -5.18 7.84 21.78
C ASP A 84 -6.14 7.54 22.92
N SER A 85 -7.38 8.04 22.82
CA SER A 85 -8.49 7.69 23.69
C SER A 85 -9.13 6.33 23.38
N GLY A 86 -8.57 5.54 22.46
CA GLY A 86 -9.06 4.20 22.10
C GLY A 86 -10.27 4.17 21.15
N ARG A 87 -10.66 5.30 20.56
CA ARG A 87 -11.72 5.36 19.55
C ARG A 87 -11.13 5.06 18.18
N THR A 88 -11.96 4.54 17.27
CA THR A 88 -11.59 4.39 15.85
C THR A 88 -11.62 5.75 15.14
N LEU A 89 -10.99 5.87 13.97
CA LEU A 89 -11.10 7.09 13.14
C LEU A 89 -12.53 7.34 12.63
N GLY A 90 -13.44 6.37 12.76
CA GLY A 90 -14.80 6.47 12.22
C GLY A 90 -14.83 6.34 10.70
N ARG A 91 -15.90 6.85 10.09
CA ARG A 91 -16.04 6.95 8.64
C ARG A 91 -15.33 8.24 8.17
N PRO A 92 -14.59 8.22 7.05
CA PRO A 92 -14.15 9.45 6.41
C PRO A 92 -15.33 10.36 6.02
N ASP A 93 -15.04 11.63 5.79
CA ASP A 93 -16.02 12.63 5.36
C ASP A 93 -16.08 12.76 3.82
N GLY A 94 -15.03 12.33 3.11
CA GLY A 94 -15.00 12.36 1.65
C GLY A 94 -13.83 11.61 1.04
N VAL A 95 -13.72 11.70 -0.29
CA VAL A 95 -12.60 11.21 -1.08
C VAL A 95 -12.12 12.36 -1.96
N LEU A 96 -10.80 12.53 -2.06
CA LEU A 96 -10.16 13.56 -2.87
C LEU A 96 -9.27 12.91 -3.92
N ILE A 97 -9.19 13.52 -5.10
CA ILE A 97 -8.23 13.21 -6.17
C ILE A 97 -7.35 14.45 -6.36
N ASN A 98 -6.04 14.32 -6.14
CA ASN A 98 -5.07 15.43 -6.11
C ASN A 98 -5.53 16.60 -5.23
N GLY A 99 -6.10 16.29 -4.05
CA GLY A 99 -6.60 17.28 -3.10
C GLY A 99 -7.91 17.97 -3.50
N LYS A 100 -8.53 17.58 -4.62
CA LYS A 100 -9.76 18.18 -5.13
C LYS A 100 -10.91 17.17 -5.18
N ASN A 101 -12.14 17.68 -5.23
CA ASN A 101 -13.33 16.93 -5.57
C ASN A 101 -14.20 17.81 -6.47
N ALA A 102 -14.35 17.42 -7.73
CA ALA A 102 -15.11 18.19 -8.72
C ALA A 102 -16.59 18.28 -8.32
N LYS A 103 -17.19 19.45 -8.46
CA LYS A 103 -18.62 19.67 -8.15
C LYS A 103 -19.50 19.06 -9.23
N GLY A 104 -19.08 19.16 -10.48
CA GLY A 104 -19.83 18.80 -11.68
C GLY A 104 -20.82 19.88 -12.10
N ASP A 105 -20.53 21.14 -11.79
CA ASP A 105 -21.35 22.30 -12.12
C ASP A 105 -20.95 22.97 -13.45
N GLY A 106 -20.00 22.37 -14.17
CA GLY A 106 -19.45 22.88 -15.44
C GLY A 106 -18.38 23.97 -15.26
N LYS A 107 -18.04 24.35 -14.02
CA LYS A 107 -17.00 25.37 -13.71
C LYS A 107 -15.73 24.77 -13.12
N ASP A 108 -15.71 23.46 -12.91
CA ASP A 108 -14.52 22.76 -12.43
C ASP A 108 -13.41 22.79 -13.49
N GLU A 109 -12.20 23.11 -13.03
CA GLU A 109 -11.00 23.00 -13.84
C GLU A 109 -10.58 21.53 -14.01
N PRO A 110 -10.07 21.13 -15.19
CA PRO A 110 -9.56 19.80 -15.40
C PRO A 110 -8.34 19.56 -14.51
N LEU A 111 -8.25 18.34 -13.96
CA LEU A 111 -7.00 17.86 -13.36
C LEU A 111 -5.95 17.61 -14.45
N PHE A 112 -6.38 17.09 -15.59
CA PHE A 112 -5.52 16.77 -16.73
C PHE A 112 -6.22 17.05 -18.05
N THR A 113 -5.40 17.28 -19.08
CA THR A 113 -5.86 17.51 -20.44
C THR A 113 -5.32 16.43 -21.37
N MET A 114 -6.16 15.95 -22.30
CA MET A 114 -5.79 14.93 -23.29
C MET A 114 -5.99 15.44 -24.71
N LYS A 115 -5.06 15.11 -25.60
CA LYS A 115 -5.21 15.24 -27.04
C LYS A 115 -5.93 13.98 -27.56
N PRO A 116 -6.87 14.11 -28.51
CA PRO A 116 -7.50 12.95 -29.14
C PRO A 116 -6.49 11.93 -29.66
N ASP A 117 -6.82 10.65 -29.53
CA ASP A 117 -6.07 9.48 -30.02
C ASP A 117 -4.67 9.28 -29.42
N LYS A 118 -4.27 10.14 -28.47
CA LYS A 118 -3.01 9.99 -27.71
C LYS A 118 -3.21 9.10 -26.48
N THR A 119 -2.13 8.44 -26.07
CA THR A 119 -2.13 7.56 -24.88
C THR A 119 -1.34 8.20 -23.76
N TYR A 120 -1.87 8.18 -22.55
CA TYR A 120 -1.31 8.83 -21.37
C TYR A 120 -1.08 7.81 -20.27
N LYS A 121 -0.03 8.02 -19.46
CA LYS A 121 0.22 7.22 -18.27
C LYS A 121 -0.36 7.92 -17.04
N TYR A 122 -1.17 7.20 -16.26
CA TYR A 122 -1.72 7.68 -14.99
C TYR A 122 -1.17 6.82 -13.85
N ARG A 123 -0.41 7.45 -12.94
CA ARG A 123 0.18 6.82 -11.75
C ARG A 123 -0.71 7.03 -10.55
N ILE A 124 -1.54 6.04 -10.25
CA ILE A 124 -2.59 6.08 -9.24
C ILE A 124 -2.05 5.56 -7.92
N CYS A 125 -1.96 6.42 -6.92
CA CYS A 125 -1.47 6.09 -5.58
C CYS A 125 -2.53 6.37 -4.52
N ASN A 126 -2.80 5.41 -3.63
CA ASN A 126 -3.72 5.60 -2.51
C ASN A 126 -2.98 6.11 -1.27
N ALA A 127 -3.04 7.42 -1.04
CA ALA A 127 -2.45 8.12 0.11
C ALA A 127 -3.39 8.21 1.33
N GLY A 128 -4.52 7.50 1.32
CA GLY A 128 -5.50 7.49 2.40
C GLY A 128 -5.00 6.97 3.74
N LEU A 129 -5.89 6.96 4.73
CA LEU A 129 -5.64 6.49 6.09
C LEU A 129 -6.41 5.21 6.42
N LYS A 130 -7.50 4.93 5.72
CA LYS A 130 -8.43 3.84 6.08
C LYS A 130 -9.02 3.07 4.90
N SER A 131 -9.30 3.75 3.79
CA SER A 131 -10.16 3.19 2.75
C SER A 131 -9.37 2.65 1.56
N THR A 132 -9.70 1.42 1.14
CA THR A 132 -9.41 1.00 -0.25
C THR A 132 -10.25 1.86 -1.18
N ILE A 133 -9.68 2.24 -2.32
CA ILE A 133 -10.36 3.04 -3.33
C ILE A 133 -10.52 2.20 -4.60
N ASN A 134 -11.69 2.22 -5.21
CA ASN A 134 -11.88 1.77 -6.59
C ASN A 134 -11.78 2.98 -7.51
N PHE A 135 -10.81 2.97 -8.40
CA PHE A 135 -10.54 4.00 -9.39
C PHE A 135 -11.04 3.58 -10.76
N ARG A 136 -11.59 4.53 -11.53
CA ARG A 136 -12.11 4.33 -12.88
C ARG A 136 -12.19 5.66 -13.62
N ILE A 137 -12.22 5.60 -14.95
CA ILE A 137 -12.37 6.77 -15.82
C ILE A 137 -13.56 6.52 -16.73
N GLN A 138 -14.50 7.46 -16.81
CA GLN A 138 -15.70 7.33 -17.63
C GLN A 138 -15.36 7.01 -19.08
N GLY A 139 -15.87 5.89 -19.60
CA GLY A 139 -15.71 5.48 -21.00
C GLY A 139 -14.27 5.12 -21.40
N HIS A 140 -13.34 5.00 -20.45
CA HIS A 140 -11.93 4.79 -20.74
C HIS A 140 -11.39 3.57 -20.00
N PRO A 141 -11.16 2.45 -20.71
CA PRO A 141 -10.52 1.29 -20.11
C PRO A 141 -9.06 1.61 -19.78
N MET A 142 -8.54 0.96 -18.74
CA MET A 142 -7.20 1.20 -18.20
C MET A 142 -6.31 -0.02 -18.43
N LYS A 143 -5.24 0.14 -19.20
CA LYS A 143 -4.24 -0.92 -19.38
C LYS A 143 -3.21 -0.84 -18.26
N LEU A 144 -3.21 -1.78 -17.33
CA LEU A 144 -2.27 -1.80 -16.22
C LEU A 144 -0.86 -2.18 -16.70
N VAL A 145 0.13 -1.35 -16.40
CA VAL A 145 1.52 -1.53 -16.85
C VAL A 145 2.55 -1.60 -15.72
N GLU A 146 2.18 -1.14 -14.52
CA GLU A 146 3.08 -1.06 -13.39
C GLU A 146 2.33 -1.22 -12.06
N MET A 147 2.95 -1.92 -11.10
CA MET A 147 2.47 -2.02 -9.73
C MET A 147 3.65 -1.92 -8.76
N GLU A 148 3.68 -0.85 -7.96
CA GLU A 148 4.67 -0.65 -6.88
C GLU A 148 6.12 -0.93 -7.31
N GLY A 149 6.45 -0.51 -8.54
CA GLY A 149 7.77 -0.66 -9.16
C GLY A 149 8.03 -1.92 -9.97
N SER A 150 7.05 -2.79 -10.09
CA SER A 150 7.09 -3.96 -10.98
C SER A 150 6.33 -3.73 -12.28
N HIS A 151 6.93 -4.07 -13.42
CA HIS A 151 6.20 -4.14 -14.67
C HIS A 151 5.35 -5.40 -14.70
N VAL A 152 4.07 -5.27 -15.02
CA VAL A 152 3.14 -6.41 -15.00
C VAL A 152 2.80 -6.89 -16.39
N VAL A 153 2.28 -8.11 -16.49
CA VAL A 153 1.57 -8.57 -17.68
C VAL A 153 0.39 -7.63 -17.89
N GLN A 154 0.29 -7.04 -19.07
CA GLN A 154 -0.57 -5.90 -19.33
C GLN A 154 -2.02 -6.33 -19.58
N ASN A 155 -2.79 -6.36 -18.50
CA ASN A 155 -4.24 -6.59 -18.56
C ASN A 155 -5.00 -5.26 -18.65
N ILE A 156 -6.18 -5.30 -19.26
CA ILE A 156 -7.10 -4.16 -19.37
C ILE A 156 -8.18 -4.29 -18.30
N TYR A 157 -8.48 -3.18 -17.62
CA TYR A 157 -9.46 -3.10 -16.55
C TYR A 157 -10.38 -1.88 -16.73
N GLU A 158 -11.67 -2.07 -16.48
CA GLU A 158 -12.64 -0.97 -16.41
C GLU A 158 -12.58 -0.21 -15.07
N SER A 159 -12.10 -0.88 -14.02
CA SER A 159 -11.84 -0.27 -12.71
C SER A 159 -10.74 -1.01 -11.97
N LEU A 160 -10.12 -0.34 -11.01
CA LEU A 160 -9.05 -0.90 -10.18
C LEU A 160 -9.27 -0.59 -8.70
N ASP A 161 -9.33 -1.64 -7.87
CA ASP A 161 -9.18 -1.49 -6.43
C ASP A 161 -7.69 -1.23 -6.10
N VAL A 162 -7.40 -0.06 -5.53
CA VAL A 162 -6.08 0.38 -5.06
C VAL A 162 -6.12 0.51 -3.53
N HIS A 163 -5.36 -0.33 -2.84
CA HIS A 163 -5.34 -0.37 -1.37
C HIS A 163 -4.43 0.71 -0.79
N VAL A 164 -4.63 1.08 0.49
CA VAL A 164 -3.88 2.17 1.13
C VAL A 164 -2.37 1.89 1.09
N GLY A 165 -1.59 2.82 0.56
CA GLY A 165 -0.14 2.67 0.38
C GLY A 165 0.28 2.07 -0.96
N GLN A 166 -0.65 1.50 -1.75
CA GLN A 166 -0.33 0.99 -3.09
C GLN A 166 -0.30 2.11 -4.12
N CYS A 167 0.57 1.91 -5.12
CA CYS A 167 0.64 2.67 -6.35
C CYS A 167 0.56 1.73 -7.56
N MET A 168 -0.24 2.09 -8.55
CA MET A 168 -0.38 1.37 -9.82
C MET A 168 -0.30 2.37 -10.96
N ALA A 169 0.31 2.01 -12.09
CA ALA A 169 0.29 2.84 -13.28
C ALA A 169 -0.46 2.17 -14.42
N VAL A 170 -1.31 2.96 -15.09
CA VAL A 170 -2.14 2.52 -16.22
C VAL A 170 -1.89 3.40 -17.44
N LEU A 171 -2.01 2.81 -18.62
CA LEU A 171 -2.08 3.53 -19.89
C LEU A 171 -3.55 3.69 -20.29
N VAL A 172 -3.91 4.90 -20.71
CA VAL A 172 -5.26 5.26 -21.12
C VAL A 172 -5.20 6.04 -22.42
N THR A 173 -5.91 5.56 -23.44
CA THR A 173 -5.96 6.18 -24.76
C THR A 173 -7.19 7.09 -24.87
N ALA A 174 -6.99 8.33 -25.33
CA ALA A 174 -8.05 9.31 -25.55
C ALA A 174 -8.89 9.01 -26.80
N ASN A 175 -9.56 7.85 -26.82
CA ASN A 175 -10.30 7.33 -27.97
C ASN A 175 -11.82 7.61 -27.94
N GLN A 176 -12.29 8.33 -26.92
CA GLN A 176 -13.69 8.75 -26.81
C GLN A 176 -13.96 10.08 -27.53
N PRO A 177 -15.24 10.41 -27.85
CA PRO A 177 -15.61 11.70 -28.44
C PRO A 177 -15.05 12.89 -27.63
N PRO A 178 -14.50 13.94 -28.27
CA PRO A 178 -13.91 15.06 -27.53
C PRO A 178 -14.90 15.82 -26.63
N LYS A 179 -14.81 15.59 -25.32
CA LYS A 179 -15.51 16.31 -24.24
C LYS A 179 -14.81 16.08 -22.90
N ASP A 180 -15.40 16.53 -21.81
CA ASP A 180 -14.93 16.22 -20.46
C ASP A 180 -15.33 14.80 -20.04
N TYR A 181 -14.52 14.18 -19.19
CA TYR A 181 -14.77 12.86 -18.59
C TYR A 181 -14.40 12.87 -17.12
N TYR A 182 -15.18 12.19 -16.27
CA TYR A 182 -14.81 12.02 -14.86
C TYR A 182 -13.81 10.89 -14.66
N MET A 183 -12.72 11.19 -13.95
CA MET A 183 -12.06 10.23 -13.08
C MET A 183 -12.90 10.10 -11.81
N VAL A 184 -13.18 8.86 -11.41
CA VAL A 184 -14.02 8.56 -10.26
C VAL A 184 -13.25 7.65 -9.31
N ALA A 185 -13.24 8.05 -8.04
CA ALA A 185 -12.65 7.29 -6.95
C ALA A 185 -13.71 7.02 -5.88
N SER A 186 -14.06 5.76 -5.64
CA SER A 186 -15.06 5.39 -4.64
C SER A 186 -14.47 4.51 -3.54
N THR A 187 -14.84 4.76 -2.28
CA THR A 187 -14.42 3.90 -1.17
C THR A 187 -14.97 2.49 -1.31
N ARG A 188 -14.15 1.51 -0.95
CA ARG A 188 -14.50 0.09 -0.90
C ARG A 188 -14.54 -0.39 0.54
N PHE A 189 -15.37 -1.41 0.80
CA PHE A 189 -15.46 -2.11 2.09
C PHE A 189 -15.94 -1.23 3.27
N LEU A 190 -16.63 -0.13 2.98
CA LEU A 190 -17.37 0.65 3.97
C LEU A 190 -18.88 0.42 3.79
N LYS A 191 -19.66 0.62 4.86
CA LYS A 191 -21.13 0.53 4.80
C LYS A 191 -21.75 1.56 3.85
N THR A 192 -21.14 2.75 3.78
CA THR A 192 -21.55 3.83 2.87
C THR A 192 -20.40 4.10 1.92
N VAL A 193 -20.69 4.09 0.62
CA VAL A 193 -19.72 4.46 -0.42
C VAL A 193 -19.60 5.97 -0.48
N LEU A 194 -18.38 6.48 -0.34
CA LEU A 194 -18.03 7.87 -0.61
C LEU A 194 -17.34 7.94 -1.96
N THR A 195 -17.61 9.00 -2.73
CA THR A 195 -17.07 9.17 -4.08
C THR A 195 -16.42 10.54 -4.23
N GLY A 196 -15.22 10.56 -4.78
CA GLY A 196 -14.49 11.74 -5.24
C GLY A 196 -14.41 11.75 -6.76
N LYS A 197 -14.51 12.94 -7.34
CA LYS A 197 -14.47 13.16 -8.80
C LYS A 197 -13.31 14.07 -9.18
N GLY A 198 -12.71 13.81 -10.33
CA GLY A 198 -11.77 14.70 -11.01
C GLY A 198 -12.11 14.77 -12.49
N ILE A 199 -11.81 15.88 -13.15
CA ILE A 199 -12.11 16.06 -14.58
C ILE A 199 -10.86 15.80 -15.42
N ILE A 200 -11.02 15.04 -16.48
CA ILE A 200 -10.11 14.99 -17.62
C ILE A 200 -10.80 15.71 -18.78
N ARG A 201 -10.10 16.65 -19.42
CA ARG A 201 -10.63 17.42 -20.55
C ARG A 201 -9.90 17.10 -21.84
N TYR A 202 -10.65 16.87 -22.91
CA TYR A 202 -10.06 16.82 -24.25
C TYR A 202 -9.72 18.24 -24.72
N THR A 203 -8.58 18.45 -25.38
CA THR A 203 -8.13 19.78 -25.86
C THR A 203 -9.14 20.47 -26.78
N ASN A 204 -9.93 19.70 -27.52
CA ASN A 204 -11.01 20.15 -28.40
C ASN A 204 -12.40 19.72 -27.87
N GLY A 205 -12.52 19.55 -26.55
CA GLY A 205 -13.72 19.07 -25.89
C GLY A 205 -14.91 20.02 -26.05
N LYS A 206 -16.07 19.48 -26.41
CA LYS A 206 -17.31 20.25 -26.68
C LYS A 206 -18.45 19.88 -25.72
N GLY A 207 -18.16 19.81 -24.42
CA GLY A 207 -19.20 19.63 -23.43
C GLY A 207 -18.71 19.03 -22.12
N PRO A 208 -19.59 19.02 -21.09
CA PRO A 208 -19.27 18.46 -19.79
C PRO A 208 -19.24 16.93 -19.82
N ALA A 209 -18.68 16.36 -18.75
CA ALA A 209 -18.73 14.94 -18.48
C ALA A 209 -20.17 14.46 -18.23
N SER A 210 -20.44 13.19 -18.52
CA SER A 210 -21.75 12.60 -18.21
C SER A 210 -22.00 12.65 -16.71
N PRO A 211 -23.20 13.04 -16.24
CA PRO A 211 -23.54 12.98 -14.82
C PRO A 211 -23.63 11.54 -14.30
N GLU A 212 -23.85 10.55 -15.19
CA GLU A 212 -23.90 9.14 -14.84
C GLU A 212 -22.49 8.61 -14.57
N LEU A 213 -22.19 8.35 -13.29
CA LEU A 213 -20.91 7.82 -12.88
C LEU A 213 -20.90 6.30 -13.05
N PRO A 214 -19.82 5.69 -13.56
CA PRO A 214 -19.68 4.25 -13.48
C PRO A 214 -19.73 3.84 -12.01
N GLU A 215 -20.33 2.69 -11.69
CA GLU A 215 -20.44 2.19 -10.32
C GLU A 215 -19.18 1.39 -9.91
N PRO A 216 -18.78 1.40 -8.62
CA PRO A 216 -17.74 0.49 -8.16
C PRO A 216 -18.27 -0.95 -8.16
N PRO A 217 -17.39 -1.96 -8.30
CA PRO A 217 -17.79 -3.36 -8.11
C PRO A 217 -18.35 -3.59 -6.71
N VAL A 218 -18.99 -4.73 -6.43
CA VAL A 218 -19.55 -5.04 -5.09
C VAL A 218 -18.78 -6.20 -4.44
N GLY A 219 -18.56 -6.11 -3.13
CA GLY A 219 -17.94 -7.17 -2.34
C GLY A 219 -16.42 -7.31 -2.50
N TRP A 220 -15.78 -7.98 -1.55
CA TRP A 220 -14.33 -8.18 -1.54
C TRP A 220 -13.88 -9.31 -2.47
N ALA A 221 -14.77 -10.21 -2.89
CA ALA A 221 -14.45 -11.30 -3.80
C ALA A 221 -13.99 -10.78 -5.18
N TRP A 222 -14.58 -9.68 -5.67
CA TRP A 222 -14.13 -9.01 -6.89
C TRP A 222 -12.67 -8.54 -6.76
N SER A 223 -12.35 -7.90 -5.64
CA SER A 223 -10.99 -7.43 -5.31
C SER A 223 -9.98 -8.58 -5.20
N LEU A 224 -10.42 -9.73 -4.67
CA LEU A 224 -9.60 -10.95 -4.64
C LEU A 224 -9.35 -11.49 -6.06
N ASN A 225 -10.35 -11.45 -6.95
CA ASN A 225 -10.16 -11.86 -8.34
C ASN A 225 -9.24 -10.91 -9.10
N GLN A 226 -9.34 -9.60 -8.85
CA GLN A 226 -8.37 -8.63 -9.35
C GLN A 226 -6.95 -8.99 -8.89
N PHE A 227 -6.74 -9.23 -7.59
CA PHE A 227 -5.44 -9.70 -7.10
C PHE A 227 -4.93 -10.95 -7.84
N ARG A 228 -5.81 -11.94 -8.06
CA ARG A 228 -5.48 -13.18 -8.77
C ARG A 228 -5.13 -12.98 -10.24
N SER A 229 -5.60 -11.91 -10.86
CA SER A 229 -5.30 -11.58 -12.26
C SER A 229 -3.90 -10.96 -12.46
N PHE A 230 -3.29 -10.42 -11.40
CA PHE A 230 -1.99 -9.77 -11.49
C PHE A 230 -0.87 -10.79 -11.69
N ARG A 231 -0.01 -10.53 -12.68
CA ARG A 231 1.14 -11.35 -13.03
C ARG A 231 2.33 -10.47 -13.32
N TRP A 232 3.50 -10.89 -12.85
CA TRP A 232 4.74 -10.16 -13.05
C TRP A 232 5.23 -10.37 -14.48
N ASN A 233 5.62 -9.32 -15.19
CA ASN A 233 6.23 -9.47 -16.50
C ASN A 233 7.72 -9.84 -16.33
N LEU A 234 7.99 -11.15 -16.34
CA LEU A 234 9.33 -11.68 -16.09
C LEU A 234 10.36 -11.32 -17.19
N THR A 235 9.91 -10.90 -18.38
CA THR A 235 10.79 -10.54 -19.51
C THR A 235 11.07 -9.04 -19.60
N ALA A 236 10.28 -8.19 -18.93
CA ALA A 236 10.51 -6.76 -18.91
C ALA A 236 11.82 -6.41 -18.18
N SER A 237 12.49 -5.34 -18.61
CA SER A 237 13.69 -4.84 -17.92
C SER A 237 13.35 -4.38 -16.50
N ALA A 238 14.29 -4.58 -15.58
CA ALA A 238 14.23 -3.99 -14.25
C ALA A 238 14.78 -2.55 -14.26
N ALA A 239 15.34 -2.09 -13.13
CA ALA A 239 16.12 -0.85 -13.07
C ALA A 239 17.44 -0.89 -13.88
N ARG A 240 17.78 -2.05 -14.44
CA ARG A 240 18.91 -2.30 -15.35
C ARG A 240 18.37 -3.16 -16.52
N PRO A 241 19.14 -3.33 -17.61
CA PRO A 241 18.70 -4.12 -18.77
C PRO A 241 18.45 -5.61 -18.49
N ASN A 242 18.72 -6.10 -17.27
CA ASN A 242 18.40 -7.47 -16.91
C ASN A 242 16.88 -7.63 -16.69
N PRO A 243 16.29 -8.75 -17.16
CA PRO A 243 14.88 -9.03 -16.93
C PRO A 243 14.50 -9.05 -15.44
N GLN A 244 13.30 -8.58 -15.12
CA GLN A 244 12.75 -8.65 -13.75
C GLN A 244 12.65 -10.10 -13.24
N GLY A 245 12.51 -11.07 -14.15
CA GLY A 245 12.50 -12.49 -13.84
C GLY A 245 13.87 -13.16 -13.67
N SER A 246 15.00 -12.42 -13.78
CA SER A 246 16.34 -13.02 -13.64
C SER A 246 16.59 -13.66 -12.27
N TYR A 247 15.83 -13.28 -11.25
CA TYR A 247 15.83 -13.95 -9.94
C TYR A 247 14.58 -14.80 -9.78
N HIS A 248 14.73 -16.12 -9.84
CA HIS A 248 13.65 -17.07 -9.64
C HIS A 248 13.36 -17.28 -8.15
N TYR A 249 12.74 -16.30 -7.52
CA TYR A 249 12.48 -16.37 -6.07
C TYR A 249 11.67 -17.61 -5.64
N GLY A 250 10.90 -18.20 -6.56
CA GLY A 250 10.16 -19.45 -6.35
C GLY A 250 11.02 -20.69 -6.13
N SER A 251 12.23 -20.76 -6.70
CA SER A 251 13.12 -21.92 -6.62
C SER A 251 14.04 -21.93 -5.40
N ILE A 252 14.05 -20.86 -4.61
CA ILE A 252 14.89 -20.75 -3.40
C ILE A 252 14.26 -21.52 -2.23
N ASN A 253 15.05 -22.27 -1.46
CA ASN A 253 14.57 -23.01 -0.29
C ASN A 253 14.09 -22.09 0.84
N ILE A 254 13.07 -22.54 1.59
CA ILE A 254 12.53 -21.83 2.77
C ILE A 254 13.39 -22.13 3.99
N THR A 255 13.93 -21.12 4.66
CA THR A 255 14.81 -21.29 5.84
C THR A 255 14.12 -21.00 7.18
N ARG A 256 13.12 -20.11 7.20
CA ARG A 256 12.31 -19.77 8.38
C ARG A 256 10.85 -19.54 7.93
N THR A 257 9.87 -19.84 8.79
CA THR A 257 8.46 -19.55 8.51
C THR A 257 7.87 -18.89 9.75
N ILE A 258 7.38 -17.67 9.59
CA ILE A 258 6.81 -16.86 10.68
C ILE A 258 5.32 -16.72 10.45
N LYS A 259 4.46 -16.99 11.43
CA LYS A 259 3.01 -16.91 11.32
C LYS A 259 2.49 -15.73 12.13
N LEU A 260 2.23 -14.61 11.46
CA LEU A 260 1.83 -13.34 12.09
C LEU A 260 0.30 -13.12 12.18
N VAL A 261 -0.32 -13.46 13.31
CA VAL A 261 -1.76 -13.36 13.60
C VAL A 261 -2.16 -12.01 14.13
N ASN A 262 -3.07 -11.34 13.42
CA ASN A 262 -3.63 -10.05 13.82
C ASN A 262 -4.84 -10.20 14.72
N THR A 263 -4.76 -9.60 15.91
CA THR A 263 -5.86 -9.53 16.86
C THR A 263 -6.21 -8.08 17.19
N ALA A 264 -7.43 -7.89 17.68
CA ALA A 264 -7.88 -6.61 18.22
C ALA A 264 -8.64 -6.85 19.53
N SER A 265 -8.21 -6.19 20.60
CA SER A 265 -8.85 -6.27 21.91
C SER A 265 -8.78 -4.92 22.62
N ASN A 266 -9.61 -4.77 23.65
CA ASN A 266 -9.51 -3.65 24.57
C ASN A 266 -8.48 -3.99 25.66
N VAL A 267 -7.47 -3.14 25.84
CA VAL A 267 -6.40 -3.29 26.84
C VAL A 267 -6.29 -1.97 27.58
N GLY A 268 -6.55 -1.98 28.88
CA GLY A 268 -6.53 -0.77 29.72
C GLY A 268 -7.50 0.32 29.22
N GLY A 269 -8.70 -0.07 28.78
CA GLY A 269 -9.71 0.87 28.26
C GLY A 269 -9.48 1.36 26.83
N LYS A 270 -8.36 1.00 26.19
CA LYS A 270 -7.98 1.39 24.83
C LYS A 270 -8.12 0.22 23.84
N LEU A 271 -8.78 0.46 22.69
CA LEU A 271 -8.72 -0.49 21.57
C LEU A 271 -7.29 -0.59 21.04
N ARG A 272 -6.74 -1.81 21.03
CA ARG A 272 -5.40 -2.11 20.52
C ARG A 272 -5.44 -3.19 19.46
N TYR A 273 -4.51 -3.06 18.52
CA TYR A 273 -4.20 -4.08 17.52
C TYR A 273 -2.88 -4.73 17.89
N ALA A 274 -2.79 -6.04 17.71
CA ALA A 274 -1.64 -6.83 18.11
C ALA A 274 -1.31 -7.91 17.08
N ILE A 275 -0.02 -8.23 16.99
CA ILE A 275 0.51 -9.34 16.19
C ILE A 275 0.99 -10.40 17.17
N ASN A 276 0.48 -11.63 17.04
CA ASN A 276 0.82 -12.76 17.92
C ASN A 276 0.66 -12.46 19.42
N GLY A 277 -0.32 -11.61 19.78
CA GLY A 277 -0.57 -11.21 21.16
C GLY A 277 0.23 -10.00 21.66
N VAL A 278 1.11 -9.43 20.85
CA VAL A 278 1.87 -8.22 21.22
C VAL A 278 1.39 -7.01 20.43
N SER A 279 0.99 -5.95 21.15
CA SER A 279 0.70 -4.63 20.59
C SER A 279 1.92 -3.75 20.74
N HIS A 280 2.46 -3.29 19.61
CA HIS A 280 3.69 -2.51 19.58
C HIS A 280 3.48 -1.12 20.16
N ILE A 281 4.38 -0.71 21.03
CA ILE A 281 4.52 0.66 21.50
C ILE A 281 5.90 1.19 21.12
N ASN A 282 5.95 2.46 20.73
CA ASN A 282 7.22 3.08 20.41
C ASN A 282 7.95 3.41 21.72
N PRO A 283 9.20 2.97 21.90
CA PRO A 283 10.03 3.48 22.97
C PRO A 283 10.39 4.96 22.75
N GLU A 284 10.85 5.63 23.79
CA GLU A 284 11.36 7.01 23.71
C GLU A 284 12.58 7.10 22.78
N THR A 285 13.51 6.16 22.92
CA THR A 285 14.69 6.04 22.05
C THR A 285 14.34 5.21 20.81
N PRO A 286 14.51 5.74 19.58
CA PRO A 286 14.27 4.97 18.35
C PRO A 286 15.06 3.66 18.33
N LEU A 287 14.39 2.58 17.94
CA LEU A 287 14.93 1.22 17.99
C LEU A 287 16.28 1.08 17.26
N LYS A 288 16.43 1.74 16.09
CA LYS A 288 17.68 1.69 15.33
C LYS A 288 18.82 2.45 16.01
N LEU A 289 18.53 3.56 16.68
CA LEU A 289 19.53 4.29 17.47
C LEU A 289 19.93 3.50 18.71
N ALA A 290 18.96 2.89 19.40
CA ALA A 290 19.25 2.03 20.54
C ALA A 290 20.17 0.85 20.17
N GLU A 291 19.95 0.25 19.01
CA GLU A 291 20.86 -0.76 18.46
C GLU A 291 22.24 -0.19 18.13
N TYR A 292 22.30 0.93 17.39
CA TYR A 292 23.56 1.55 16.94
C TYR A 292 24.48 1.93 18.10
N TYR A 293 23.92 2.43 19.21
CA TYR A 293 24.68 2.82 20.41
C TYR A 293 24.87 1.67 21.42
N GLY A 294 24.49 0.43 21.09
CA GLY A 294 24.73 -0.74 21.96
C GLY A 294 23.89 -0.76 23.25
N ILE A 295 22.72 -0.10 23.25
CA ILE A 295 21.81 -0.03 24.41
C ILE A 295 20.46 -0.73 24.15
N ALA A 296 20.39 -1.61 23.15
CA ALA A 296 19.17 -2.32 22.77
C ALA A 296 18.49 -2.99 23.97
N ASP A 297 19.26 -3.71 24.81
CA ASP A 297 18.74 -4.45 25.97
C ASP A 297 18.08 -3.55 27.04
N LYS A 298 18.36 -2.24 27.02
CA LYS A 298 17.71 -1.25 27.88
C LYS A 298 16.41 -0.70 27.29
N VAL A 299 16.17 -0.89 26.00
CA VAL A 299 15.08 -0.24 25.23
C VAL A 299 14.05 -1.26 24.74
N PHE A 300 14.49 -2.43 24.26
CA PHE A 300 13.62 -3.47 23.72
C PHE A 300 14.26 -4.86 23.82
N LYS A 301 13.45 -5.90 23.60
CA LYS A 301 13.91 -7.29 23.51
C LYS A 301 13.70 -7.81 22.09
N TYR A 302 14.59 -8.69 21.64
CA TYR A 302 14.41 -9.42 20.39
C TYR A 302 13.44 -10.59 20.58
N ASP A 303 12.78 -10.96 19.48
CA ASP A 303 11.94 -12.15 19.34
C ASP A 303 10.84 -12.26 20.41
N THR A 304 10.23 -11.11 20.71
CA THR A 304 9.11 -10.99 21.67
C THR A 304 7.83 -11.71 21.23
N ILE A 305 7.76 -12.14 19.98
CA ILE A 305 6.69 -12.98 19.45
C ILE A 305 7.30 -14.25 18.83
N PRO A 306 6.68 -15.43 19.02
CA PRO A 306 7.15 -16.65 18.41
C PRO A 306 6.82 -16.70 16.91
N ASP A 307 7.60 -17.48 16.17
CA ASP A 307 7.33 -17.82 14.77
C ASP A 307 6.00 -18.54 14.62
N GLU A 308 5.68 -19.46 15.54
CA GLU A 308 4.39 -20.12 15.60
C GLU A 308 3.54 -19.51 16.73
N PRO A 309 2.41 -18.85 16.43
CA PRO A 309 1.57 -18.24 17.44
C PRO A 309 0.87 -19.32 18.26
N PRO A 310 0.57 -19.04 19.54
CA PRO A 310 -0.18 -19.97 20.38
C PRO A 310 -1.58 -20.23 19.81
N ALA A 311 -2.12 -21.43 20.07
CA ALA A 311 -3.45 -21.83 19.60
C ALA A 311 -4.56 -20.87 20.07
N LYS A 312 -4.37 -20.26 21.25
CA LYS A 312 -5.19 -19.18 21.78
C LYS A 312 -4.26 -18.02 22.15
N ILE A 313 -4.54 -16.84 21.59
CA ILE A 313 -3.88 -15.61 22.02
C ILE A 313 -4.63 -15.16 23.28
N GLY A 314 -3.93 -15.13 24.40
CA GLY A 314 -4.44 -14.68 25.69
C GLY A 314 -4.55 -13.15 25.77
N GLU A 315 -4.19 -12.58 26.90
CA GLU A 315 -4.16 -11.13 27.07
C GLU A 315 -3.11 -10.49 26.14
N ILE A 316 -3.46 -9.36 25.52
CA ILE A 316 -2.55 -8.62 24.67
C ILE A 316 -1.53 -7.88 25.54
N VAL A 317 -0.24 -8.14 25.30
CA VAL A 317 0.87 -7.46 25.97
C VAL A 317 1.30 -6.25 25.15
N THR A 318 1.61 -5.12 25.82
CA THR A 318 2.13 -3.92 25.18
C THR A 318 3.62 -3.76 25.40
N GLN A 319 4.42 -3.85 24.33
CA GLN A 319 5.87 -3.68 24.39
C GLN A 319 6.41 -3.41 22.98
N PRO A 320 7.64 -2.88 22.83
CA PRO A 320 8.31 -2.86 21.53
C PRO A 320 8.41 -4.30 20.97
N ASN A 321 7.98 -4.47 19.73
CA ASN A 321 7.95 -5.76 19.06
C ASN A 321 9.00 -5.78 17.95
N VAL A 322 10.10 -6.50 18.19
CA VAL A 322 11.24 -6.60 17.26
C VAL A 322 11.60 -8.06 17.03
N LEU A 323 11.53 -8.51 15.79
CA LEU A 323 12.00 -9.83 15.39
C LEU A 323 13.42 -9.74 14.87
N ASN A 324 14.27 -10.69 15.26
CA ASN A 324 15.64 -10.75 14.79
C ASN A 324 15.71 -11.53 13.47
N MET A 325 16.23 -10.91 12.42
CA MET A 325 16.47 -11.52 11.13
C MET A 325 17.99 -11.61 10.82
N THR A 326 18.39 -12.56 9.98
CA THR A 326 19.79 -12.78 9.57
C THR A 326 19.94 -12.27 8.15
N PHE A 327 20.77 -11.26 8.01
CA PHE A 327 21.14 -10.66 6.73
C PHE A 327 21.73 -11.69 5.76
N ARG A 328 21.35 -11.61 4.47
CA ARG A 328 21.85 -12.43 3.34
C ARG A 328 21.62 -13.94 3.42
N ASN A 329 20.93 -14.43 4.43
CA ASN A 329 20.21 -15.66 4.24
C ASN A 329 19.01 -15.29 3.32
N LEU A 330 18.68 -16.07 2.29
CA LEU A 330 17.52 -15.78 1.42
C LEU A 330 16.24 -16.19 2.14
N TRP A 331 15.50 -15.23 2.69
CA TRP A 331 14.42 -15.53 3.64
C TRP A 331 13.08 -15.65 2.97
N ARG A 332 12.14 -16.24 3.71
CA ARG A 332 10.73 -16.28 3.37
C ARG A 332 9.92 -16.09 4.66
N SER A 333 9.71 -14.86 5.09
CA SER A 333 8.77 -14.61 6.21
C SER A 333 7.34 -14.81 5.73
N TYR A 334 6.54 -15.56 6.47
CA TYR A 334 5.10 -15.74 6.23
C TYR A 334 4.33 -14.66 7.04
N LEU A 335 3.15 -14.23 6.58
CA LEU A 335 2.34 -13.19 7.24
C LEU A 335 0.91 -13.71 7.40
N LYS A 336 0.55 -14.19 8.60
CA LYS A 336 -0.67 -14.98 8.87
C LYS A 336 -1.81 -14.14 9.49
N ILE A 337 -2.46 -13.28 8.74
CA ILE A 337 -3.46 -12.37 9.35
C ILE A 337 -4.76 -13.10 9.71
N LEU A 338 -4.91 -13.63 10.94
CA LEU A 338 -6.15 -14.29 11.41
C LEU A 338 -6.95 -13.47 12.47
N ARG A 339 -8.14 -12.98 12.03
CA ARG A 339 -9.36 -12.57 12.80
C ARG A 339 -9.22 -11.48 13.89
N LYS A 340 -9.92 -10.33 13.75
CA LYS A 340 -11.37 -10.20 14.08
C LYS A 340 -12.24 -9.47 13.03
N ALA A 341 -13.33 -10.16 12.71
CA ALA A 341 -14.68 -9.82 12.24
C ALA A 341 -15.00 -8.96 10.99
N CYS A 342 -14.49 -7.75 10.76
CA CYS A 342 -15.22 -6.85 9.84
C CYS A 342 -14.44 -6.27 8.65
N ASN A 343 -13.12 -6.01 8.77
CA ASN A 343 -12.52 -5.04 7.85
C ASN A 343 -11.25 -5.55 7.17
N HIS A 344 -11.13 -5.21 5.88
CA HIS A 344 -9.92 -5.28 5.07
C HIS A 344 -8.70 -4.72 5.81
N GLY A 345 -7.51 -5.29 5.60
CA GLY A 345 -6.24 -4.81 6.12
C GLY A 345 -5.23 -4.66 5.00
N THR A 346 -4.38 -3.64 5.09
CA THR A 346 -3.32 -3.39 4.11
C THR A 346 -2.00 -3.30 4.87
N TRP A 347 -0.97 -4.01 4.40
CA TRP A 347 0.29 -4.22 5.13
C TRP A 347 1.48 -3.86 4.26
N MET A 348 2.32 -2.97 4.77
CA MET A 348 3.58 -2.62 4.16
C MET A 348 4.70 -3.43 4.80
N ALA A 349 5.57 -4.00 3.97
CA ALA A 349 6.85 -4.56 4.39
C ALA A 349 7.95 -3.98 3.51
N MET A 350 9.08 -3.69 4.14
CA MET A 350 10.32 -3.29 3.46
C MET A 350 11.44 -4.25 3.89
N PRO A 351 12.33 -4.70 2.98
CA PRO A 351 12.31 -4.46 1.53
C PRO A 351 11.13 -5.18 0.82
N SER A 352 11.05 -5.06 -0.51
CA SER A 352 9.95 -5.57 -1.34
C SER A 352 9.56 -7.03 -1.02
N LEU A 353 8.25 -7.30 -1.07
CA LEU A 353 7.59 -8.57 -0.86
C LEU A 353 7.03 -9.15 -2.16
N GLN A 354 6.90 -10.47 -2.22
CA GLN A 354 6.13 -11.15 -3.27
C GLN A 354 4.90 -11.83 -2.67
N SER A 355 3.72 -11.36 -3.04
CA SER A 355 2.47 -11.98 -2.60
C SER A 355 2.17 -13.21 -3.45
N ARG A 356 2.36 -14.39 -2.87
CA ARG A 356 2.25 -15.69 -3.54
C ARG A 356 0.82 -16.16 -3.65
N LYS A 357 0.00 -15.83 -2.64
CA LYS A 357 -1.39 -16.26 -2.58
C LYS A 357 -2.18 -15.44 -1.58
N ILE A 358 -3.47 -15.25 -1.89
CA ILE A 358 -4.49 -14.83 -0.93
C ILE A 358 -5.66 -15.78 -1.09
N GLU A 359 -6.13 -16.36 0.01
CA GLU A 359 -7.28 -17.26 0.01
C GLU A 359 -8.16 -17.13 1.26
N PRO A 360 -9.48 -17.38 1.13
CA PRO A 360 -10.37 -17.49 2.26
C PRO A 360 -10.06 -18.69 3.18
N GLY A 361 -10.51 -18.59 4.43
CA GLY A 361 -10.41 -19.64 5.42
C GLY A 361 -9.09 -19.63 6.19
N THR A 362 -8.74 -20.79 6.75
CA THR A 362 -7.52 -20.97 7.54
C THR A 362 -6.43 -21.57 6.65
N TRP A 363 -5.20 -21.07 6.77
CA TRP A 363 -4.06 -21.66 6.08
C TRP A 363 -3.63 -22.98 6.73
N THR A 364 -3.24 -23.94 5.91
CA THR A 364 -2.60 -25.18 6.32
C THR A 364 -1.37 -25.43 5.43
N PRO A 365 -0.36 -26.21 5.88
CA PRO A 365 0.84 -26.51 5.10
C PRO A 365 0.58 -26.99 3.67
N GLU A 366 -0.50 -27.72 3.44
CA GLU A 366 -0.89 -28.32 2.15
C GLU A 366 -1.25 -27.23 1.12
N LYS A 367 -1.76 -26.07 1.56
CA LYS A 367 -2.13 -24.96 0.68
C LYS A 367 -0.93 -24.29 -0.01
N ARG A 368 0.30 -24.68 0.32
CA ARG A 368 1.50 -24.26 -0.43
C ARG A 368 1.46 -24.68 -1.89
N THR A 369 0.76 -25.76 -2.23
CA THR A 369 0.54 -26.19 -3.63
C THR A 369 -0.22 -25.15 -4.45
N HIS A 370 -0.96 -24.24 -3.80
CA HIS A 370 -1.72 -23.20 -4.48
C HIS A 370 -0.92 -21.92 -4.74
N TYR A 371 0.34 -21.86 -4.32
CA TYR A 371 1.16 -20.65 -4.40
C TYR A 371 1.57 -20.35 -5.83
N ASN A 372 1.51 -19.08 -6.22
CA ASN A 372 2.15 -18.65 -7.45
C ASN A 372 3.66 -18.50 -7.21
N LEU A 373 4.43 -19.54 -7.54
CA LEU A 373 5.88 -19.54 -7.40
C LEU A 373 6.61 -18.97 -8.63
N LEU A 374 5.91 -18.80 -9.76
CA LEU A 374 6.51 -18.43 -11.02
C LEU A 374 6.60 -16.90 -11.17
N ASP A 375 5.45 -16.22 -11.20
CA ASP A 375 5.33 -14.83 -11.65
C ASP A 375 4.48 -13.98 -10.68
N ALA A 376 4.59 -14.26 -9.39
CA ALA A 376 4.03 -13.39 -8.36
C ALA A 376 4.71 -12.01 -8.37
N VAL A 377 3.91 -10.95 -8.44
CA VAL A 377 4.37 -9.56 -8.53
C VAL A 377 5.16 -9.18 -7.27
N SER A 378 6.36 -8.64 -7.47
CA SER A 378 7.14 -7.98 -6.41
C SER A 378 6.54 -6.61 -6.10
N ARG A 379 6.36 -6.29 -4.83
CA ARG A 379 5.63 -5.09 -4.37
C ARG A 379 6.02 -4.71 -2.95
N THR A 380 5.51 -3.62 -2.38
CA THR A 380 5.80 -3.24 -0.98
C THR A 380 4.60 -3.42 -0.07
N THR A 381 3.39 -3.46 -0.64
CA THR A 381 2.15 -3.51 0.11
C THR A 381 1.26 -4.69 -0.30
N VAL A 382 0.77 -5.45 0.69
CA VAL A 382 -0.18 -6.56 0.50
C VAL A 382 -1.48 -6.33 1.27
N GLN A 383 -2.59 -6.60 0.62
CA GLN A 383 -3.90 -6.63 1.25
C GLN A 383 -4.23 -8.00 1.85
N VAL A 384 -5.01 -8.02 2.92
CA VAL A 384 -5.68 -9.22 3.41
C VAL A 384 -7.16 -8.98 3.62
N PHE A 385 -7.97 -9.84 2.99
CA PHE A 385 -9.43 -9.76 3.03
C PHE A 385 -10.02 -10.37 4.31
N PRO A 386 -11.27 -10.03 4.67
CA PRO A 386 -11.93 -10.61 5.84
C PRO A 386 -11.91 -12.15 5.79
N LYS A 387 -11.59 -12.78 6.93
CA LYS A 387 -11.53 -14.24 7.10
C LYS A 387 -10.64 -14.95 6.05
N SER A 388 -9.62 -14.26 5.55
CA SER A 388 -8.65 -14.78 4.58
C SER A 388 -7.24 -14.73 5.16
N TRP A 389 -6.30 -15.39 4.48
CA TRP A 389 -4.86 -15.30 4.75
C TRP A 389 -4.13 -14.84 3.48
N ALA A 390 -2.93 -14.29 3.66
CA ALA A 390 -1.99 -14.02 2.57
C ALA A 390 -0.67 -14.74 2.83
N ALA A 391 -0.03 -15.25 1.79
CA ALA A 391 1.35 -15.71 1.85
C ALA A 391 2.22 -14.71 1.10
N ILE A 392 3.23 -14.21 1.79
CA ILE A 392 4.27 -13.37 1.20
C ILE A 392 5.61 -14.08 1.32
N PHE A 393 6.53 -13.81 0.40
CA PHE A 393 7.96 -14.08 0.58
C PHE A 393 8.69 -12.75 0.69
N LEU A 394 9.65 -12.67 1.62
CA LEU A 394 10.49 -11.51 1.92
C LEU A 394 11.95 -11.94 1.91
N THR A 395 12.78 -11.28 1.11
CA THR A 395 14.24 -11.49 1.13
C THR A 395 14.93 -10.38 1.91
N PHE A 396 15.75 -10.73 2.90
CA PHE A 396 16.54 -9.75 3.69
C PHE A 396 17.95 -9.59 3.11
N ASP A 397 18.02 -8.92 1.98
CA ASP A 397 19.26 -8.52 1.31
C ASP A 397 19.73 -7.11 1.73
N ASN A 398 19.05 -6.49 2.70
CA ASN A 398 19.36 -5.17 3.24
C ASN A 398 19.42 -5.17 4.77
N ALA A 399 20.63 -5.00 5.33
CA ALA A 399 20.88 -4.95 6.76
C ALA A 399 20.35 -3.64 7.34
N GLY A 400 19.53 -3.70 8.38
CA GLY A 400 18.94 -2.48 8.92
C GLY A 400 17.91 -2.74 10.00
N MET A 401 16.92 -1.86 10.06
CA MET A 401 15.74 -2.07 10.86
C MET A 401 14.53 -1.61 10.07
N TRP A 402 13.60 -2.53 9.85
CA TRP A 402 12.50 -2.37 8.91
C TRP A 402 11.18 -2.55 9.63
N ASN A 403 10.17 -1.75 9.29
CA ASN A 403 8.84 -1.93 9.83
C ASN A 403 8.01 -2.83 8.92
N ILE A 404 7.34 -3.82 9.51
CA ILE A 404 6.16 -4.47 8.94
C ILE A 404 4.94 -3.98 9.71
N ARG A 405 4.06 -3.26 9.02
CA ARG A 405 2.91 -2.62 9.67
C ARG A 405 1.69 -2.61 8.79
N SER A 406 0.54 -2.36 9.40
CA SER A 406 -0.61 -1.95 8.63
C SER A 406 -0.46 -0.52 8.12
N GLU A 407 -0.80 -0.29 6.86
CA GLU A 407 -0.94 1.05 6.26
C GLU A 407 -2.26 1.74 6.67
N LEU A 408 -3.18 1.00 7.31
CA LEU A 408 -4.35 1.60 7.92
C LEU A 408 -3.93 2.27 9.23
N TRP A 409 -4.05 3.60 9.30
CA TRP A 409 -3.45 4.40 10.37
C TRP A 409 -3.98 4.05 11.76
N GLU A 410 -5.27 3.69 11.84
CA GLU A 410 -5.91 3.25 13.08
C GLU A 410 -5.35 1.92 13.62
N ARG A 411 -4.59 1.18 12.81
CA ARG A 411 -4.02 -0.14 13.14
C ARG A 411 -2.51 -0.14 13.30
N ILE A 412 -1.85 1.02 13.23
CA ILE A 412 -0.40 1.14 13.42
C ILE A 412 0.07 0.54 14.76
N PRO A 413 -0.67 0.57 15.88
CA PRO A 413 -0.24 -0.13 17.10
C PRO A 413 -0.04 -1.65 16.92
N GLY A 414 -0.58 -2.26 15.86
CA GLY A 414 -0.27 -3.63 15.42
C GLY A 414 0.90 -3.66 14.43
N THR A 415 2.05 -3.12 14.81
CA THR A 415 3.29 -3.14 14.00
C THR A 415 4.31 -4.13 14.57
N THR A 416 5.19 -4.64 13.74
CA THR A 416 6.40 -5.36 14.16
C THR A 416 7.59 -4.76 13.42
N ALA A 417 8.70 -4.54 14.13
CA ALA A 417 9.98 -4.22 13.51
C ALA A 417 10.75 -5.51 13.22
N LEU A 418 11.47 -5.54 12.11
CA LEU A 418 12.41 -6.57 11.72
C LEU A 418 13.82 -5.97 11.77
N ARG A 419 14.73 -6.63 12.47
CA ARG A 419 16.16 -6.34 12.44
C ARG A 419 16.83 -7.17 11.37
#